data_AF-A0A1E7FY67-F1
#
_entry.id   AF-A0A1E7FY67-F1
#
_cell.length_a   1.000
_cell.length_b   1.000
_cell.length_c   1.000
_cell.angle_alpha   90.00
_cell.angle_beta   90.00
_cell.angle_gamma   90.00
#
_symmetry.space_group_name_H-M   'P 1'
#
loop_
_entity.id
_entity.type
_entity.pdbx_description
1 polymer ?
#
loop_
_entity_poly.entity_id
_entity_poly.type
_entity_poly.pdbx_seq_one_letter_code
_entity_poly.pdbx_strand_id
1 'polypeptide(L)'
;TTQLARLIIRYPLRKHVKARFPFLNTRRINEGISTDKFYCNCADVANGFVNAHIFYGMKTTCIQIYGHRPGGEGFLMAYKDFIRDHGIPSILRRDNAGEANSDKVKDFNREHLVKDQFSEVDNQQQNVCESGGVRWMKAALHVLLDMTGAPVWTWFLAANYLADIHNHTWNNERKFIPATARDGITRDISKYLQFVFWERVLYLDHVDKFPESRERPGYFVGCSNNVGDDLTFLIYDDQTKQVVSVSVVRPFT
;
A
#
# COMPACT_ATOMS: atom_id res chain seq x y z
N THR A 1 20.47 8.35 25.97
CA THR A 1 21.05 8.55 24.62
C THR A 1 21.26 7.20 23.99
N THR A 2 20.79 7.00 22.76
CA THR A 2 20.82 5.69 22.07
C THR A 2 21.92 5.71 20.99
N GLN A 3 22.93 4.85 21.10
CA GLN A 3 23.96 4.67 20.07
C GLN A 3 23.68 3.39 19.28
N LEU A 4 23.33 3.53 17.99
CA LEU A 4 23.02 2.39 17.11
C LEU A 4 24.22 1.89 16.29
N ALA A 5 25.29 2.68 16.20
CA ALA A 5 26.50 2.30 15.47
C ALA A 5 27.75 2.90 16.09
N ARG A 6 28.89 2.24 15.85
CA ARG A 6 30.22 2.70 16.23
C ARG A 6 31.11 2.78 14.99
N LEU A 7 32.02 3.74 14.98
CA LEU A 7 33.02 3.87 13.92
C LEU A 7 33.85 2.57 13.82
N ILE A 8 33.99 2.04 12.60
CA ILE A 8 34.89 0.91 12.33
C ILE A 8 36.23 1.48 11.87
N ILE A 9 37.26 1.34 12.70
CA ILE A 9 38.63 1.78 12.40
C ILE A 9 39.39 0.60 11.81
N ARG A 10 39.94 0.76 10.60
CA ARG A 10 40.80 -0.23 9.94
C ARG A 10 42.08 0.44 9.44
N TYR A 11 43.21 -0.25 9.60
CA TYR A 11 44.51 0.18 9.12
C TYR A 11 45.04 -0.82 8.06
N PRO A 12 45.55 -0.36 6.91
CA PRO A 12 45.49 1.03 6.41
C PRO A 12 44.05 1.46 6.10
N LEU A 13 43.80 2.77 6.00
CA LEU A 13 42.50 3.31 5.64
C LEU A 13 42.07 2.77 4.27
N ARG A 14 40.82 2.31 4.16
CA ARG A 14 40.25 1.79 2.92
C ARG A 14 38.98 2.55 2.56
N LYS A 15 38.76 2.78 1.27
CA LYS A 15 37.52 3.37 0.77
C LYS A 15 36.35 2.42 1.05
N HIS A 16 35.26 2.96 1.59
CA HIS A 16 34.00 2.23 1.70
C HIS A 16 33.28 2.27 0.36
N VAL A 17 32.97 1.09 -0.20
CA VAL A 17 32.19 0.95 -1.44
C VAL A 17 30.69 0.80 -1.14
N LYS A 18 30.34 0.33 0.07
CA LYS A 18 28.96 0.16 0.54
C LYS A 18 28.78 0.88 1.88
N ALA A 19 27.54 1.24 2.21
CA ALA A 19 27.20 1.79 3.52
C ALA A 19 27.64 0.83 4.64
N ARG A 20 28.31 1.36 5.68
CA ARG A 20 28.78 0.56 6.82
C ARG A 20 27.63 -0.02 7.64
N PHE A 21 26.57 0.76 7.78
CA PHE A 21 25.38 0.45 8.54
C PHE A 21 24.16 0.86 7.71
N PRO A 22 23.71 0.03 6.75
CA PRO A 22 22.60 0.37 5.85
C PRO A 22 21.34 0.81 6.61
N PHE A 23 21.07 0.20 7.76
CA PHE A 23 19.92 0.50 8.62
C PHE A 23 19.89 1.93 9.21
N LEU A 24 21.00 2.68 9.16
CA LEU A 24 21.03 4.09 9.57
C LEU A 24 20.60 5.05 8.47
N ASN A 25 20.68 4.64 7.20
CA ASN A 25 20.35 5.48 6.05
C ASN A 25 18.90 5.34 5.61
N THR A 26 18.15 4.45 6.24
CA THR A 26 16.78 4.09 5.88
C THR A 26 15.77 4.78 6.80
N ARG A 27 14.72 5.36 6.20
CA ARG A 27 13.56 5.87 6.95
C ARG A 27 12.98 4.74 7.79
N ARG A 28 12.69 5.00 9.07
CA ARG A 28 12.06 4.04 9.97
C ARG A 28 10.68 4.51 10.40
N ILE A 29 9.78 3.55 10.56
CA ILE A 29 8.45 3.77 11.10
C ILE A 29 8.49 3.42 12.59
N ASN A 30 8.04 4.34 13.45
CA ASN A 30 8.10 4.18 14.90
C ASN A 30 6.91 3.36 15.48
N GLU A 31 6.54 2.29 14.80
CA GLU A 31 5.53 1.34 15.27
C GLU A 31 5.82 -0.09 14.82
N GLY A 32 5.08 -1.03 15.39
CA GLY A 32 5.02 -2.40 14.91
C GLY A 32 3.99 -2.52 13.80
N ILE A 33 4.33 -3.29 12.78
CA ILE A 33 3.45 -3.58 11.65
C ILE A 33 3.04 -5.04 11.74
N SER A 34 1.73 -5.27 11.75
CA SER A 34 1.15 -6.60 11.64
C SER A 34 0.79 -6.83 10.19
N THR A 35 0.99 -8.04 9.67
CA THR A 35 0.67 -8.35 8.29
C THR A 35 -0.08 -9.67 8.16
N ASP A 36 -0.96 -9.72 7.17
CA ASP A 36 -1.75 -10.90 6.85
C ASP A 36 -2.03 -10.96 5.34
N LYS A 37 -2.34 -12.16 4.85
CA LYS A 37 -2.64 -12.43 3.45
C LYS A 37 -4.12 -12.14 3.17
N PHE A 38 -4.35 -11.38 2.10
CA PHE A 38 -5.65 -11.09 1.55
C PHE A 38 -5.80 -11.82 0.22
N TYR A 39 -6.74 -12.76 0.15
CA TYR A 39 -7.03 -13.53 -1.07
C TYR A 39 -8.33 -13.05 -1.71
N CYS A 40 -8.32 -12.89 -3.04
CA CYS A 40 -9.53 -12.73 -3.84
C CYS A 40 -9.66 -13.87 -4.84
N ASN A 41 -10.90 -14.28 -5.15
CA ASN A 41 -11.15 -15.36 -6.09
C ASN A 41 -11.07 -14.94 -7.57
N CYS A 42 -10.81 -13.67 -7.84
CA CYS A 42 -10.66 -13.14 -9.20
C CYS A 42 -9.38 -12.31 -9.32
N ALA A 43 -8.80 -12.30 -10.51
CA ALA A 43 -7.64 -11.48 -10.80
C ALA A 43 -8.07 -10.00 -10.94
N ASP A 44 -7.27 -9.11 -10.36
CA ASP A 44 -7.39 -7.67 -10.56
C ASP A 44 -7.15 -7.27 -12.02
N VAL A 45 -7.89 -6.27 -12.49
CA VAL A 45 -7.80 -5.75 -13.86
C VAL A 45 -6.47 -5.06 -14.18
N ALA A 46 -5.84 -4.40 -13.22
CA ALA A 46 -4.66 -3.58 -13.50
C ALA A 46 -3.39 -4.42 -13.66
N ASN A 47 -3.18 -5.39 -12.77
CA ASN A 47 -1.93 -6.14 -12.67
C ASN A 47 -2.09 -7.67 -12.73
N GLY A 48 -3.34 -8.15 -12.68
CA GLY A 48 -3.66 -9.58 -12.61
C GLY A 48 -3.38 -10.18 -11.23
N PHE A 49 -3.44 -9.37 -10.16
CA PHE A 49 -3.18 -9.86 -8.81
C PHE A 49 -4.36 -10.70 -8.29
N VAL A 50 -4.04 -11.81 -7.63
CA VAL A 50 -5.01 -12.71 -6.97
C VAL A 50 -4.80 -12.71 -5.45
N ASN A 51 -3.56 -12.47 -5.03
CA ASN A 51 -3.18 -12.32 -3.64
C ASN A 51 -2.70 -10.90 -3.38
N ALA A 52 -2.93 -10.43 -2.17
CA ALA A 52 -2.31 -9.23 -1.64
C ALA A 52 -1.88 -9.46 -0.19
N HIS A 53 -0.95 -8.63 0.28
CA HIS A 53 -0.61 -8.53 1.69
C HIS A 53 -1.07 -7.20 2.23
N ILE A 54 -1.79 -7.25 3.34
CA ILE A 54 -2.16 -6.07 4.11
C ILE A 54 -1.08 -5.86 5.16
N PHE A 55 -0.59 -4.64 5.27
CA PHE A 55 0.28 -4.18 6.35
C PHE A 55 -0.53 -3.20 7.21
N TYR A 56 -0.59 -3.48 8.50
CA TYR A 56 -1.43 -2.80 9.46
C TYR A 56 -0.59 -2.22 10.60
N GLY A 57 -0.65 -0.91 10.79
CA GLY A 57 -0.05 -0.20 11.92
C GLY A 57 -0.69 -0.60 13.24
N MET A 58 0.06 -1.28 14.12
CA MET A 58 -0.49 -1.75 15.40
C MET A 58 -0.87 -0.59 16.34
N LYS A 59 -0.24 0.57 16.18
CA LYS A 59 -0.55 1.78 16.96
C LYS A 59 -1.46 2.71 16.18
N THR A 60 -1.07 3.02 14.94
CA THR A 60 -1.71 4.06 14.12
C THR A 60 -2.94 3.56 13.36
N THR A 61 -3.13 2.25 13.27
CA THR A 61 -4.15 1.60 12.43
C THR A 61 -4.01 1.92 10.94
N CYS A 62 -2.86 2.43 10.51
CA CYS A 62 -2.61 2.75 9.10
C CYS A 62 -2.60 1.45 8.28
N ILE A 63 -3.30 1.45 7.15
CA ILE A 63 -3.49 0.27 6.29
C ILE A 63 -2.75 0.49 4.98
N GLN A 64 -1.93 -0.46 4.58
CA GLN A 64 -1.35 -0.52 3.24
C GLN A 64 -1.64 -1.87 2.63
N ILE A 65 -1.86 -1.92 1.32
CA ILE A 65 -2.10 -3.17 0.60
C ILE A 65 -1.15 -3.28 -0.58
N TYR A 66 -0.51 -4.44 -0.72
CA TYR A 66 0.43 -4.72 -1.81
C TYR A 66 0.05 -6.04 -2.47
N GLY A 67 -0.32 -5.97 -3.75
CA GLY A 67 -0.70 -7.12 -4.55
C GLY A 67 0.51 -7.89 -5.05
N HIS A 68 0.35 -9.20 -5.20
CA HIS A 68 1.35 -10.04 -5.84
C HIS A 68 0.70 -11.20 -6.60
N ARG A 69 1.46 -11.76 -7.55
CA ARG A 69 1.03 -12.96 -8.28
C ARG A 69 1.28 -14.23 -7.44
N PRO A 70 0.50 -15.30 -7.65
CA PRO A 70 0.73 -16.58 -7.00
C PRO A 70 2.11 -17.17 -7.37
N GLY A 71 2.80 -17.74 -6.37
CA GLY A 71 4.10 -18.39 -6.54
C GLY A 71 5.31 -17.49 -6.28
N GLY A 72 6.40 -18.08 -5.77
CA GLY A 72 7.69 -17.40 -5.54
C GLY A 72 7.79 -16.64 -4.21
N GLU A 73 8.58 -15.55 -4.21
CA GLU A 73 8.87 -14.67 -3.07
C GLU A 73 7.88 -13.49 -2.96
N GLY A 74 6.60 -13.74 -3.23
CA GLY A 74 5.56 -12.70 -3.32
C GLY A 74 5.49 -11.81 -2.08
N PHE A 75 5.49 -12.42 -0.89
CA PHE A 75 5.52 -11.69 0.38
C PHE A 75 6.78 -10.83 0.55
N LEU A 76 7.98 -11.36 0.25
CA LEU A 76 9.22 -10.61 0.43
C LEU A 76 9.26 -9.39 -0.51
N MET A 77 8.75 -9.51 -1.73
CA MET A 77 8.66 -8.38 -2.66
C MET A 77 7.66 -7.33 -2.16
N ALA A 78 6.45 -7.76 -1.77
CA ALA A 78 5.46 -6.86 -1.19
C ALA A 78 5.99 -6.14 0.07
N TYR A 79 6.75 -6.83 0.90
CA TYR A 79 7.36 -6.25 2.10
C TYR A 79 8.47 -5.25 1.76
N LYS A 80 9.29 -5.54 0.75
CA LYS A 80 10.31 -4.60 0.25
C LYS A 80 9.67 -3.36 -0.36
N ASP A 81 8.58 -3.50 -1.11
CA ASP A 81 7.83 -2.37 -1.66
C ASP A 81 7.23 -1.51 -0.54
N PHE A 82 6.60 -2.13 0.47
CA PHE A 82 6.13 -1.43 1.67
C PHE A 82 7.25 -0.62 2.34
N ILE A 83 8.43 -1.22 2.52
CA ILE A 83 9.57 -0.55 3.13
C ILE A 83 10.10 0.58 2.26
N ARG A 84 10.12 0.41 0.94
CA ARG A 84 10.56 1.46 0.02
C ARG A 84 9.67 2.69 0.14
N ASP A 85 8.35 2.47 0.23
CA ASP A 85 7.37 3.56 0.16
C ASP A 85 7.17 4.23 1.54
N HIS A 86 7.20 3.47 2.63
CA HIS A 86 6.87 3.96 3.99
C HIS A 86 8.03 3.94 4.98
N GLY A 87 9.01 3.07 4.77
CA GLY A 87 10.15 2.87 5.65
C GLY A 87 10.10 1.58 6.46
N ILE A 88 11.17 1.34 7.22
CA ILE A 88 11.41 0.09 7.94
C ILE A 88 10.67 0.10 9.28
N PRO A 89 9.82 -0.90 9.57
CA PRO A 89 9.12 -0.97 10.85
C PRO A 89 10.05 -1.37 12.01
N SER A 90 9.62 -1.10 13.24
CA SER A 90 10.34 -1.55 14.44
C SER A 90 10.16 -3.05 14.71
N ILE A 91 8.94 -3.54 14.47
CA ILE A 91 8.51 -4.91 14.73
C ILE A 91 7.69 -5.35 13.52
N LEU A 92 7.91 -6.57 13.04
CA LEU A 92 7.05 -7.23 12.06
C LEU A 92 6.33 -8.39 12.75
N ARG A 93 5.01 -8.26 12.90
CA ARG A 93 4.14 -9.30 13.45
C ARG A 93 3.46 -10.08 12.33
N ARG A 94 3.59 -11.40 12.33
CA ARG A 94 3.09 -12.30 11.28
C ARG A 94 2.44 -13.53 11.90
N ASP A 95 1.57 -14.18 11.13
CA ASP A 95 1.16 -15.54 11.41
C ASP A 95 2.24 -16.54 11.01
N ASN A 96 2.20 -17.72 11.61
CA ASN A 96 3.25 -18.75 11.44
C ASN A 96 3.23 -19.44 10.05
N ALA A 97 2.66 -18.78 9.03
CA ALA A 97 2.53 -19.29 7.68
C ALA A 97 3.90 -19.38 6.97
N GLY A 98 4.13 -20.48 6.23
CA GLY A 98 5.43 -20.80 5.63
C GLY A 98 5.98 -19.73 4.67
N GLU A 99 5.13 -19.04 3.90
CA GLU A 99 5.53 -18.01 2.93
C GLU A 99 6.12 -16.76 3.62
N ALA A 100 5.46 -16.34 4.71
CA ALA A 100 5.89 -15.19 5.50
C ALA A 100 7.11 -15.49 6.39
N ASN A 101 7.37 -16.78 6.66
CA ASN A 101 8.44 -17.28 7.53
C ASN A 101 9.72 -17.73 6.81
N SER A 102 9.84 -17.42 5.52
CA SER A 102 11.03 -17.77 4.74
C SER A 102 12.32 -17.18 5.33
N ASP A 103 13.43 -17.91 5.18
CA ASP A 103 14.73 -17.49 5.72
C ASP A 103 15.21 -16.17 5.10
N LYS A 104 14.83 -15.89 3.85
CA LYS A 104 15.10 -14.60 3.20
C LYS A 104 14.48 -13.42 3.92
N VAL A 105 13.27 -13.57 4.47
CA VAL A 105 12.65 -12.51 5.27
C VAL A 105 13.37 -12.36 6.61
N LYS A 106 13.74 -13.46 7.26
CA LYS A 106 14.49 -13.42 8.53
C LYS A 106 15.83 -12.72 8.34
N ASP A 107 16.55 -13.05 7.27
CA ASP A 107 17.85 -12.41 6.96
C ASP A 107 17.68 -10.93 6.65
N PHE A 108 16.63 -10.56 5.90
CA PHE A 108 16.29 -9.17 5.66
C PHE A 108 15.98 -8.41 6.96
N ASN A 109 15.22 -9.02 7.88
CA ASN A 109 14.89 -8.41 9.18
C ASN A 109 16.12 -8.29 10.09
N ARG A 110 17.02 -9.26 10.08
CA ARG A 110 18.32 -9.20 10.78
C ARG A 110 19.18 -8.04 10.27
N GLU A 111 19.28 -7.87 8.95
CA GLU A 111 20.05 -6.78 8.34
C GLU A 111 19.52 -5.39 8.74
N HIS A 112 18.19 -5.27 8.86
CA HIS A 112 17.51 -3.99 9.11
C HIS A 112 17.13 -3.75 10.58
N LEU A 113 17.51 -4.65 11.49
CA LEU A 113 17.19 -4.59 12.92
C LEU A 113 15.67 -4.54 13.18
N VAL A 114 14.90 -5.34 12.44
CA VAL A 114 13.45 -5.49 12.64
C VAL A 114 13.23 -6.68 13.58
N LYS A 115 12.46 -6.48 14.65
CA LYS A 115 12.11 -7.57 15.56
C LYS A 115 10.97 -8.39 14.97
N ASP A 116 11.15 -9.71 14.89
CA ASP A 116 10.08 -10.62 14.52
C ASP A 116 9.15 -10.89 15.71
N GLN A 117 7.85 -10.84 15.47
CA GLN A 117 6.82 -11.35 16.37
C GLN A 117 5.91 -12.31 15.62
N PHE A 118 5.49 -13.38 16.30
CA PHE A 118 4.61 -14.39 15.75
C PHE A 118 3.37 -14.51 16.61
N SER A 119 2.21 -14.74 15.99
CA SER A 119 1.03 -15.26 16.67
C SER A 119 1.21 -16.76 16.93
N GLU A 120 0.50 -17.29 17.93
CA GLU A 120 0.37 -18.72 18.10
C GLU A 120 -0.33 -19.36 16.91
N VAL A 121 0.05 -20.60 16.59
CA VAL A 121 -0.61 -21.39 15.54
C VAL A 121 -2.10 -21.51 15.87
N ASP A 122 -2.94 -21.27 14.88
CA ASP A 122 -4.42 -21.27 14.97
C ASP A 122 -5.04 -20.24 15.94
N ASN A 123 -4.26 -19.28 16.44
CA ASN A 123 -4.78 -18.20 17.29
C ASN A 123 -4.89 -16.87 16.53
N GLN A 124 -5.73 -16.88 15.50
CA GLN A 124 -6.05 -15.77 14.59
C GLN A 124 -6.38 -14.45 15.31
N GLN A 125 -7.03 -14.53 16.47
CA GLN A 125 -7.38 -13.36 17.29
C GLN A 125 -6.16 -12.57 17.79
N GLN A 126 -5.00 -13.20 17.87
CA GLN A 126 -3.76 -12.52 18.26
C GLN A 126 -3.18 -11.67 17.12
N ASN A 127 -3.59 -11.90 15.86
CA ASN A 127 -3.20 -11.08 14.74
C ASN A 127 -4.11 -9.84 14.64
N VAL A 128 -3.55 -8.69 15.02
CA VAL A 128 -4.26 -7.41 14.96
C VAL A 128 -4.59 -7.03 13.51
N CYS A 129 -3.77 -7.48 12.55
CA CYS A 129 -4.03 -7.27 11.12
C CYS A 129 -5.28 -8.04 10.67
N GLU A 130 -5.44 -9.29 11.08
CA GLU A 130 -6.60 -10.11 10.69
C GLU A 130 -7.90 -9.56 11.30
N SER A 131 -7.89 -9.37 12.62
CA SER A 131 -9.06 -8.94 13.39
C SER A 131 -9.52 -7.51 13.07
N GLY A 132 -8.59 -6.60 12.81
CA GLY A 132 -8.85 -5.20 12.45
C GLY A 132 -8.79 -4.95 10.95
N GLY A 133 -7.60 -5.01 10.37
CA GLY A 133 -7.34 -4.60 8.99
C GLY A 133 -8.07 -5.42 7.93
N VAL A 134 -7.87 -6.74 7.90
CA VAL A 134 -8.45 -7.64 6.89
C VAL A 134 -9.97 -7.69 7.00
N ARG A 135 -10.50 -7.85 8.22
CA ARG A 135 -11.94 -7.90 8.45
C ARG A 135 -12.62 -6.60 8.02
N TRP A 136 -12.07 -5.45 8.42
CA TRP A 136 -12.59 -4.15 8.00
C TRP A 136 -12.51 -3.98 6.49
N MET A 137 -11.37 -4.34 5.87
CA MET A 137 -11.16 -4.22 4.43
C MET A 137 -12.18 -5.04 3.64
N LYS A 138 -12.44 -6.30 4.02
CA LYS A 138 -13.45 -7.14 3.34
C LYS A 138 -14.85 -6.53 3.43
N ALA A 139 -15.25 -6.08 4.61
CA ALA A 139 -16.56 -5.48 4.81
C ALA A 139 -16.73 -4.17 4.02
N ALA A 140 -15.74 -3.27 4.11
CA ALA A 140 -15.74 -2.00 3.40
C ALA A 140 -15.70 -2.19 1.87
N LEU A 141 -14.96 -3.18 1.39
CA LEU A 141 -14.88 -3.51 -0.02
C LEU A 141 -16.22 -3.97 -0.58
N HIS A 142 -16.93 -4.86 0.13
CA HIS A 142 -18.29 -5.27 -0.28
C HIS A 142 -19.23 -4.07 -0.39
N VAL A 143 -19.27 -3.23 0.65
CA VAL A 143 -20.12 -2.04 0.65
C VAL A 143 -19.76 -1.09 -0.50
N LEU A 144 -18.47 -0.83 -0.74
CA LEU A 144 -18.04 0.07 -1.80
C LEU A 144 -18.45 -0.44 -3.19
N LEU A 145 -18.22 -1.73 -3.47
CA LEU A 145 -18.56 -2.33 -4.76
C LEU A 145 -20.09 -2.34 -4.97
N ASP A 146 -20.86 -2.69 -3.94
CA ASP A 146 -22.33 -2.72 -4.01
C ASP A 146 -22.93 -1.31 -4.20
N MET A 147 -22.38 -0.29 -3.52
CA MET A 147 -22.86 1.09 -3.64
C MET A 147 -22.53 1.73 -4.98
N THR A 148 -21.34 1.42 -5.53
CA THR A 148 -20.85 2.05 -6.76
C THR A 148 -21.24 1.27 -8.03
N GLY A 149 -21.66 0.01 -7.89
CA GLY A 149 -21.89 -0.89 -9.01
C GLY A 149 -20.59 -1.30 -9.72
N ALA A 150 -19.43 -1.11 -9.08
CA ALA A 150 -18.15 -1.47 -9.62
C ALA A 150 -18.01 -3.00 -9.76
N PRO A 151 -17.43 -3.50 -10.86
CA PRO A 151 -17.28 -4.92 -11.08
C PRO A 151 -16.20 -5.51 -10.16
N VAL A 152 -16.38 -6.77 -9.76
CA VAL A 152 -15.55 -7.45 -8.75
C VAL A 152 -14.06 -7.52 -9.11
N TRP A 153 -13.70 -7.54 -10.39
CA TRP A 153 -12.30 -7.52 -10.84
C TRP A 153 -11.56 -6.21 -10.54
N THR A 154 -12.25 -5.18 -10.02
CA THR A 154 -11.63 -3.94 -9.52
C THR A 154 -11.20 -4.02 -8.06
N TRP A 155 -11.36 -5.18 -7.43
CA TRP A 155 -11.21 -5.35 -5.98
C TRP A 155 -9.91 -4.76 -5.41
N PHE A 156 -8.78 -4.89 -6.14
CA PHE A 156 -7.49 -4.41 -5.65
C PHE A 156 -7.39 -2.89 -5.71
N LEU A 157 -7.90 -2.28 -6.78
CA LEU A 157 -7.98 -0.82 -6.91
C LEU A 157 -8.92 -0.23 -5.83
N ALA A 158 -10.07 -0.86 -5.64
CA ALA A 158 -11.03 -0.52 -4.59
C ALA A 158 -10.41 -0.64 -3.19
N ALA A 159 -9.64 -1.71 -2.92
CA ALA A 159 -8.96 -1.90 -1.65
C ALA A 159 -7.86 -0.84 -1.41
N ASN A 160 -7.10 -0.46 -2.44
CA ASN A 160 -6.13 0.64 -2.34
C ASN A 160 -6.82 1.98 -2.05
N TYR A 161 -7.89 2.28 -2.77
CA TYR A 161 -8.69 3.48 -2.55
C TYR A 161 -9.26 3.54 -1.12
N LEU A 162 -9.80 2.43 -0.61
CA LEU A 162 -10.30 2.33 0.77
C LEU A 162 -9.19 2.48 1.80
N ALA A 163 -8.03 1.87 1.57
CA ALA A 163 -6.87 2.02 2.44
C ALA A 163 -6.43 3.50 2.51
N ASP A 164 -6.36 4.18 1.37
CA ASP A 164 -6.03 5.60 1.30
C ASP A 164 -7.05 6.47 2.04
N ILE A 165 -8.36 6.25 1.84
CA ILE A 165 -9.40 6.97 2.59
C ILE A 165 -9.27 6.72 4.09
N HIS A 166 -9.13 5.45 4.51
CA HIS A 166 -8.96 5.10 5.92
C HIS A 166 -7.79 5.84 6.55
N ASN A 167 -6.68 5.91 5.82
CA ASN A 167 -5.45 6.53 6.30
C ASN A 167 -5.56 8.05 6.48
N HIS A 168 -6.42 8.71 5.72
CA HIS A 168 -6.62 10.16 5.74
C HIS A 168 -7.88 10.59 6.49
N THR A 169 -8.68 9.65 6.97
CA THR A 169 -9.91 9.91 7.74
C THR A 169 -9.63 9.88 9.24
N TRP A 170 -10.40 10.67 9.99
CA TRP A 170 -10.35 10.64 11.45
C TRP A 170 -10.76 9.28 12.00
N ASN A 171 -9.87 8.63 12.75
CA ASN A 171 -10.21 7.41 13.47
C ASN A 171 -10.82 7.77 14.84
N ASN A 172 -12.10 7.44 15.04
CA ASN A 172 -12.82 7.77 16.27
C ASN A 172 -12.35 6.96 17.50
N GLU A 173 -11.87 5.74 17.31
CA GLU A 173 -11.37 4.89 18.41
C GLU A 173 -10.01 5.38 18.89
N ARG A 174 -9.15 5.77 17.96
CA ARG A 174 -7.77 6.19 18.24
C ARG A 174 -7.59 7.68 18.46
N LYS A 175 -8.58 8.49 18.06
CA LYS A 175 -8.60 9.96 18.18
C LYS A 175 -7.45 10.65 17.44
N PHE A 176 -7.12 10.16 16.25
CA PHE A 176 -6.19 10.80 15.32
C PHE A 176 -6.43 10.32 13.88
N ILE A 177 -5.81 10.99 12.92
CA ILE A 177 -5.74 10.54 11.52
C ILE A 177 -4.55 9.57 11.40
N PRO A 178 -4.74 8.32 10.92
CA PRO A 178 -3.69 7.29 10.89
C PRO A 178 -2.39 7.71 10.19
N ALA A 179 -2.50 8.31 8.98
CA ALA A 179 -1.33 8.75 8.22
C ALA A 179 -0.54 9.85 8.95
N THR A 180 -1.26 10.83 9.52
CA THR A 180 -0.65 11.93 10.29
C THR A 180 0.04 11.39 11.54
N ALA A 181 -0.60 10.46 12.26
CA ALA A 181 -0.02 9.86 13.46
C ALA A 181 1.24 9.02 13.16
N ARG A 182 1.29 8.37 11.99
CA ARG A 182 2.45 7.57 11.56
C ARG A 182 3.62 8.44 11.10
N ASP A 183 3.34 9.39 10.21
CA ASP A 183 4.38 10.15 9.50
C ASP A 183 4.75 11.46 10.21
N GLY A 184 3.92 11.92 11.15
CA GLY A 184 4.10 13.18 11.88
C GLY A 184 3.77 14.43 11.08
N ILE A 185 3.21 14.27 9.88
CA ILE A 185 2.87 15.36 8.95
C ILE A 185 1.42 15.19 8.52
N THR A 186 0.63 16.26 8.65
CA THR A 186 -0.74 16.29 8.11
C THR A 186 -0.68 16.31 6.58
N ARG A 187 -1.29 15.31 5.95
CA ARG A 187 -1.36 15.22 4.49
C ARG A 187 -2.57 15.96 3.96
N ASP A 188 -2.42 16.56 2.78
CA ASP A 188 -3.50 17.22 2.06
C ASP A 188 -4.51 16.17 1.56
N ILE A 189 -5.81 16.51 1.59
CA ILE A 189 -6.90 15.60 1.19
C ILE A 189 -7.58 16.02 -0.12
N SER A 190 -7.12 17.09 -0.78
CA SER A 190 -7.78 17.71 -1.94
C SER A 190 -8.00 16.72 -3.06
N LYS A 191 -7.05 15.80 -3.30
CA LYS A 191 -7.18 14.75 -4.32
C LYS A 191 -8.32 13.77 -4.07
N TYR A 192 -8.63 13.46 -2.81
CA TYR A 192 -9.69 12.55 -2.43
C TYR A 192 -11.08 13.19 -2.47
N LEU A 193 -11.15 14.52 -2.58
CA LEU A 193 -12.40 15.28 -2.66
C LEU A 193 -12.89 15.50 -4.10
N GLN A 194 -12.10 15.12 -5.11
CA GLN A 194 -12.44 15.40 -6.51
C GLN A 194 -13.44 14.42 -7.11
N PHE A 195 -13.29 13.12 -6.83
CA PHE A 195 -14.08 12.05 -7.44
C PHE A 195 -14.34 10.92 -6.47
N VAL A 196 -15.42 10.18 -6.70
CA VAL A 196 -15.78 8.96 -5.96
C VAL A 196 -15.33 7.73 -6.76
N PHE A 197 -14.96 6.64 -6.06
CA PHE A 197 -14.63 5.37 -6.70
C PHE A 197 -15.72 4.92 -7.68
N TRP A 198 -15.29 4.50 -8.87
CA TRP A 198 -16.14 4.09 -9.99
C TRP A 198 -17.05 5.20 -10.54
N GLU A 199 -16.74 6.46 -10.28
CA GLU A 199 -17.40 7.59 -10.93
C GLU A 199 -16.99 7.69 -12.40
N ARG A 200 -17.97 7.94 -13.27
CA ARG A 200 -17.72 8.13 -14.69
C ARG A 200 -17.10 9.50 -14.94
N VAL A 201 -15.95 9.52 -15.62
CA VAL A 201 -15.16 10.72 -15.88
C VAL A 201 -14.73 10.79 -17.34
N LEU A 202 -14.37 11.99 -17.78
CA LEU A 202 -13.69 12.23 -19.06
C LEU A 202 -12.25 12.66 -18.79
N TYR A 203 -11.31 12.06 -19.50
CA TYR A 203 -9.90 12.44 -19.42
C TYR A 203 -9.34 12.78 -20.79
N LEU A 204 -8.26 13.57 -20.80
CA LEU A 204 -7.60 13.98 -22.02
C LEU A 204 -6.74 12.83 -22.58
N ASP A 205 -7.04 12.38 -23.79
CA ASP A 205 -6.14 11.57 -24.61
C ASP A 205 -5.10 12.48 -25.29
N HIS A 206 -3.84 12.08 -25.20
CA HIS A 206 -2.73 12.79 -25.81
C HIS A 206 -2.53 12.44 -27.30
N VAL A 207 -3.29 11.47 -27.83
CA VAL A 207 -3.22 11.11 -29.25
C VAL A 207 -4.06 12.09 -30.09
N ASP A 208 -3.37 12.85 -30.96
CA ASP A 208 -4.01 13.78 -31.88
C ASP A 208 -4.69 13.08 -33.06
N LYS A 209 -6.03 13.07 -33.05
CA LYS A 209 -6.86 12.58 -34.16
C LYS A 209 -7.93 13.61 -34.49
N PHE A 210 -7.67 14.51 -35.44
CA PHE A 210 -8.73 15.37 -35.99
C PHE A 210 -9.56 14.57 -37.01
N PRO A 211 -10.91 14.59 -36.98
CA PRO A 211 -11.82 15.45 -36.21
C PRO A 211 -12.37 14.84 -34.89
N GLU A 212 -11.78 13.76 -34.38
CA GLU A 212 -12.22 13.11 -33.14
C GLU A 212 -11.95 13.99 -31.91
N SER A 213 -12.84 13.90 -30.90
CA SER A 213 -12.60 14.56 -29.62
C SER A 213 -11.40 13.93 -28.92
N ARG A 214 -10.61 14.75 -28.22
CA ARG A 214 -9.52 14.30 -27.35
C ARG A 214 -10.02 13.80 -26.00
N GLU A 215 -11.32 13.92 -25.70
CA GLU A 215 -11.86 13.48 -24.42
C GLU A 215 -12.31 12.01 -24.50
N ARG A 216 -11.72 11.16 -23.65
CA ARG A 216 -12.06 9.75 -23.57
C ARG A 216 -12.81 9.41 -22.28
N PRO A 217 -13.87 8.58 -22.37
CA PRO A 217 -14.61 8.14 -21.20
C PRO A 217 -13.83 7.09 -20.43
N GLY A 218 -13.87 7.21 -19.11
CA GLY A 218 -13.32 6.22 -18.19
C GLY A 218 -14.01 6.27 -16.83
N TYR A 219 -13.51 5.45 -15.92
CA TYR A 219 -13.98 5.38 -14.53
C TYR A 219 -12.84 5.73 -13.59
N PHE A 220 -13.10 6.61 -12.63
CA PHE A 220 -12.13 6.92 -11.58
C PHE A 220 -11.94 5.70 -10.67
N VAL A 221 -10.70 5.29 -10.43
CA VAL A 221 -10.39 4.11 -9.61
C VAL A 221 -9.39 4.38 -8.49
N GLY A 222 -8.88 5.62 -8.35
CA GLY A 222 -8.02 6.01 -7.25
C GLY A 222 -7.07 7.16 -7.61
N CYS A 223 -6.13 7.45 -6.71
CA CYS A 223 -5.09 8.45 -6.93
C CYS A 223 -3.75 7.78 -7.25
N SER A 224 -2.95 8.41 -8.11
CA SER A 224 -1.58 7.95 -8.39
C SER A 224 -0.62 8.55 -7.39
N ASN A 225 0.14 7.71 -6.68
CA ASN A 225 1.08 8.19 -5.65
C ASN A 225 2.50 8.48 -6.19
N ASN A 226 2.83 7.97 -7.39
CA ASN A 226 4.21 7.98 -7.92
C ASN A 226 4.33 8.60 -9.33
N VAL A 227 3.25 9.16 -9.89
CA VAL A 227 3.21 9.70 -11.25
C VAL A 227 2.61 11.09 -11.22
N GLY A 228 3.27 12.05 -11.87
CA GLY A 228 2.75 13.41 -12.01
C GLY A 228 2.77 14.21 -10.71
N ASP A 229 1.73 15.01 -10.52
CA ASP A 229 1.48 15.81 -9.32
C ASP A 229 0.49 15.10 -8.37
N ASP A 230 0.14 15.76 -7.25
CA ASP A 230 -0.77 15.17 -6.25
C ASP A 230 -2.23 15.06 -6.76
N LEU A 231 -2.58 15.74 -7.86
CA LEU A 231 -3.87 15.66 -8.55
C LEU A 231 -3.77 14.79 -9.82
N THR A 232 -2.93 13.76 -9.79
CA THR A 232 -2.88 12.74 -10.82
C THR A 232 -3.70 11.52 -10.38
N PHE A 233 -4.65 11.13 -11.22
CA PHE A 233 -5.65 10.11 -10.91
C PHE A 233 -5.42 8.84 -11.71
N LEU A 234 -5.85 7.71 -11.15
CA LEU A 234 -5.94 6.43 -11.83
C LEU A 234 -7.32 6.32 -12.45
N ILE A 235 -7.36 6.12 -13.76
CA ILE A 235 -8.60 5.98 -14.53
C ILE A 235 -8.59 4.65 -15.25
N TYR A 236 -9.68 3.90 -15.11
CA TYR A 236 -9.98 2.75 -15.93
C TYR A 236 -10.59 3.21 -17.26
N ASP A 237 -9.86 3.04 -18.35
CA ASP A 237 -10.30 3.41 -19.69
C ASP A 237 -11.34 2.41 -20.23
N ASP A 238 -12.50 2.91 -20.62
CA ASP A 238 -13.61 2.05 -21.06
C ASP A 238 -13.31 1.36 -22.41
N GLN A 239 -12.46 1.94 -23.24
CA GLN A 239 -12.12 1.37 -24.55
C GLN A 239 -11.01 0.33 -24.47
N THR A 240 -9.87 0.68 -23.88
CA THR A 240 -8.71 -0.24 -23.79
C THR A 240 -8.85 -1.25 -22.66
N LYS A 241 -9.75 -1.01 -21.70
CA LYS A 241 -9.91 -1.82 -20.48
C LYS A 241 -8.62 -1.87 -19.66
N GLN A 242 -7.83 -0.80 -19.72
CA GLN A 242 -6.58 -0.64 -18.98
C GLN A 242 -6.68 0.53 -18.00
N VAL A 243 -5.85 0.51 -16.96
CA VAL A 243 -5.74 1.62 -16.00
C VAL A 243 -4.62 2.56 -16.44
N VAL A 244 -4.93 3.84 -16.56
CA VAL A 244 -4.00 4.91 -16.94
C VAL A 244 -3.88 5.93 -15.81
N SER A 245 -2.70 6.57 -15.70
CA SER A 245 -2.48 7.69 -14.77
C SER A 245 -2.58 9.01 -15.54
N VAL A 246 -3.51 9.88 -15.16
CA VAL A 246 -3.79 11.15 -15.85
C VAL A 246 -4.21 12.25 -14.87
N SER A 247 -3.79 13.49 -15.12
CA SER A 247 -4.13 14.65 -14.29
C SER A 247 -5.25 15.53 -14.87
N VAL A 248 -5.43 15.51 -16.20
CA VAL A 248 -6.47 16.31 -16.87
C VAL A 248 -7.76 15.49 -16.95
N VAL A 249 -8.63 15.68 -15.96
CA VAL A 249 -9.85 14.90 -15.75
C VAL A 249 -10.99 15.84 -15.39
N ARG A 250 -12.20 15.57 -15.91
CA ARG A 250 -13.42 16.27 -15.52
C ARG A 250 -14.57 15.27 -15.31
N PRO A 251 -15.60 15.65 -14.53
CA PRO A 251 -16.84 14.88 -14.44
C PRO A 251 -17.44 14.64 -15.83
N PHE A 252 -18.09 13.50 -16.02
CA PHE A 252 -18.74 13.16 -17.28
C PHE A 252 -19.95 14.07 -17.60
N THR A 253 -20.57 14.64 -16.57
CA THR A 253 -21.73 15.57 -16.65
C THR A 253 -21.31 17.03 -16.61
#